data_AF-A0A6L6YH75-F1
#
_entry.id   AF-A0A6L6YH75-F1
#
_cell.length_a   1.000
_cell.length_b   1.000
_cell.length_c   1.000
_cell.angle_alpha   90.00
_cell.angle_beta   90.00
_cell.angle_gamma   90.00
#
_symmetry.space_group_name_H-M   'P 1'
#
loop_
_entity.id
_entity.type
_entity.pdbx_description
1 polymer ?
#
loop_
_entity_poly.entity_id
_entity_poly.type
_entity_poly.pdbx_seq_one_letter_code
_entity_poly.pdbx_strand_id
1 'polypeptide(L)'
;MKKLLFISLFLMAAAPTMAQNPSDNAIEDKFVPPMIPHPVANFLPITPTKNACLMCHQPAKPGVEAKKGQPTPLPASHVTGDKVNPNRYECMLCHAEVLPAKK
;
A
#
# COMPACT_ATOMS: atom_id res chain seq x y z
N MET A 1 19.45 63.04 5.23
CA MET A 1 19.02 61.73 4.70
C MET A 1 19.69 60.64 5.52
N LYS A 2 18.98 60.11 6.52
CA LYS A 2 19.52 59.12 7.50
C LYS A 2 19.44 57.72 6.88
N LYS A 3 20.60 57.12 6.57
CA LYS A 3 20.70 55.71 6.17
C LYS A 3 20.68 54.86 7.45
N LEU A 4 19.50 54.35 7.82
CA LEU A 4 19.38 53.32 8.84
C LEU A 4 19.85 51.99 8.23
N LEU A 5 21.04 51.55 8.60
CA LEU A 5 21.50 50.18 8.38
C LEU A 5 20.78 49.28 9.40
N PHE A 6 19.69 48.65 8.97
CA PHE A 6 19.09 47.54 9.72
C PHE A 6 19.94 46.29 9.50
N ILE A 7 20.77 45.98 10.48
CA ILE A 7 21.43 44.68 10.63
C ILE A 7 20.33 43.69 11.02
N SER A 8 19.78 42.95 10.05
CA SER A 8 18.92 41.80 10.32
C SER A 8 19.80 40.59 10.55
N LEU A 9 20.08 40.32 11.83
CA LEU A 9 20.68 39.08 12.30
C LEU A 9 19.70 37.93 12.05
N PHE A 10 19.83 37.27 10.89
CA PHE A 10 19.05 36.06 10.60
C PHE A 10 19.72 34.89 11.33
N LEU A 11 19.23 34.59 12.52
CA LEU A 11 19.61 33.38 13.25
C LEU A 11 18.99 32.19 12.52
N MET A 12 19.76 31.51 11.65
CA MET A 12 19.35 30.22 11.12
C MET A 12 19.42 29.18 12.24
N ALA A 13 18.27 28.83 12.82
CA ALA A 13 18.15 27.59 13.56
C ALA A 13 18.28 26.42 12.58
N ALA A 14 19.47 25.84 12.49
CA ALA A 14 19.65 24.56 11.84
C ALA A 14 18.98 23.49 12.70
N ALA A 15 17.73 23.16 12.39
CA ALA A 15 17.12 21.94 12.90
C ALA A 15 17.91 20.75 12.32
N PRO A 16 18.36 19.78 13.12
CA PRO A 16 19.00 18.59 12.59
C PRO A 16 17.99 17.86 11.72
N THR A 17 18.26 17.79 10.42
CA THR A 17 17.61 16.84 9.53
C THR A 17 17.97 15.45 10.04
N MET A 18 17.04 14.81 10.74
CA MET A 18 17.14 13.39 11.02
C MET A 18 17.05 12.68 9.67
N ALA A 19 18.20 12.32 9.10
CA ALA A 19 18.27 11.43 7.96
C ALA A 19 17.63 10.10 8.37
N GLN A 20 16.46 9.81 7.80
CA GLN A 20 15.79 8.52 8.00
C GLN A 20 16.66 7.45 7.33
N ASN A 21 17.19 6.53 8.14
CA ASN A 21 17.99 5.44 7.60
C ASN A 21 17.09 4.53 6.75
N PRO A 22 17.47 4.18 5.51
CA PRO A 22 16.65 3.34 4.62
C PRO A 22 16.27 1.97 5.20
N SER A 23 16.97 1.52 6.24
CA SER A 23 16.72 0.26 6.95
C SER A 23 15.45 0.27 7.80
N ASP A 24 14.96 1.44 8.21
CA ASP A 24 13.78 1.54 9.07
C ASP A 24 12.50 1.21 8.27
N ASN A 25 12.54 1.43 6.95
CA ASN A 25 11.44 1.10 6.03
C ASN A 25 11.21 -0.41 5.85
N ALA A 26 12.20 -1.25 6.15
CA ALA A 26 12.11 -2.69 5.92
C ALA A 26 11.23 -3.42 6.95
N ILE A 27 11.01 -2.82 8.13
CA ILE A 27 10.07 -3.32 9.14
C ILE A 27 8.65 -2.79 8.84
N GLU A 28 8.53 -1.56 8.36
CA GLU A 28 7.26 -0.93 7.97
C GLU A 28 6.58 -1.69 6.82
N ASP A 29 7.30 -2.02 5.74
CA ASP A 29 6.74 -2.65 4.53
C ASP A 29 6.14 -4.06 4.78
N LYS A 30 6.51 -4.73 5.86
CA LYS A 30 6.05 -6.10 6.17
C LYS A 30 4.57 -6.16 6.57
N PHE A 31 4.00 -5.04 7.04
CA PHE A 31 2.63 -4.99 7.56
C PHE A 31 1.71 -4.02 6.80
N VAL A 32 2.20 -3.37 5.75
CA VAL A 32 1.40 -2.47 4.92
C VAL A 32 0.67 -3.28 3.83
N PRO A 33 -0.65 -3.05 3.60
CA PRO A 33 -1.35 -3.66 2.48
C PRO A 33 -0.69 -3.26 1.14
N PRO A 34 -0.32 -4.22 0.27
CA PRO A 34 0.24 -3.89 -1.04
C PRO A 34 -0.76 -3.10 -1.89
N MET A 35 -0.24 -2.13 -2.64
CA MET A 35 -1.00 -1.40 -3.65
C MET A 35 -1.36 -2.33 -4.82
N ILE A 36 -2.54 -2.13 -5.40
CA ILE A 36 -3.05 -2.92 -6.53
C ILE A 36 -2.44 -2.36 -7.83
N PRO A 37 -1.64 -3.13 -8.58
CA PRO A 37 -0.88 -2.64 -9.73
C PRO A 37 -1.68 -2.70 -11.05
N HIS A 38 -3.01 -2.85 -10.98
CA HIS A 38 -3.90 -2.95 -12.13
C HIS A 38 -5.23 -2.23 -11.86
N PRO A 39 -5.98 -1.86 -12.91
CA PRO A 39 -7.28 -1.23 -12.74
C PRO A 39 -8.27 -2.08 -11.95
N VAL A 40 -9.07 -1.46 -11.07
CA VAL A 40 -10.11 -2.20 -10.33
C VAL A 40 -11.55 -1.83 -10.68
N ALA A 41 -11.76 -0.76 -11.46
CA ALA A 41 -13.10 -0.24 -11.76
C ALA A 41 -14.09 -1.30 -12.26
N ASN A 42 -13.64 -2.24 -13.10
CA ASN A 42 -14.48 -3.30 -13.67
C ASN A 42 -14.76 -4.48 -12.72
N PHE A 43 -14.12 -4.52 -11.55
CA PHE A 43 -14.29 -5.56 -10.54
C PHE A 43 -15.13 -5.11 -9.34
N LEU A 44 -15.55 -3.84 -9.35
CA LEU A 44 -16.40 -3.23 -8.34
C LEU A 44 -17.86 -3.16 -8.81
N PRO A 45 -18.83 -3.08 -7.88
CA PRO A 45 -18.68 -3.09 -6.43
C PRO A 45 -18.42 -4.49 -5.86
N ILE A 46 -17.78 -4.56 -4.70
CA ILE A 46 -17.81 -5.75 -3.84
C ILE A 46 -19.12 -5.71 -3.04
N THR A 47 -19.79 -6.85 -2.95
CA THR A 47 -21.05 -7.03 -2.20
C THR A 47 -20.93 -8.30 -1.35
N PRO A 48 -21.77 -8.51 -0.32
CA PRO A 48 -21.67 -9.69 0.54
C PRO A 48 -21.69 -11.05 -0.19
N THR A 49 -22.25 -11.10 -1.41
CA THR A 49 -22.36 -12.32 -2.22
C THR A 49 -21.50 -12.31 -3.49
N LYS A 50 -20.79 -11.22 -3.79
CA LYS A 50 -19.99 -11.08 -5.02
C LYS A 50 -18.73 -10.27 -4.77
N ASN A 51 -17.58 -10.90 -5.00
CA ASN A 51 -16.28 -10.26 -5.03
C ASN A 51 -15.48 -10.79 -6.23
N ALA A 52 -15.29 -9.94 -7.24
CA ALA A 52 -14.59 -10.29 -8.47
C ALA A 52 -13.06 -10.42 -8.28
N CYS A 53 -12.47 -9.84 -7.23
CA CYS A 53 -11.05 -9.99 -6.92
C CYS A 53 -10.70 -11.48 -6.68
N LEU A 54 -11.61 -12.22 -6.05
CA LEU A 54 -11.45 -13.64 -5.70
C LEU A 54 -11.50 -14.59 -6.90
N MET A 55 -11.86 -14.12 -8.09
CA MET A 55 -11.76 -14.91 -9.32
C MET A 55 -10.29 -15.21 -9.66
N CYS A 56 -9.39 -14.30 -9.28
CA CYS A 56 -7.96 -14.38 -9.56
C CYS A 56 -7.13 -14.54 -8.28
N HIS A 57 -7.46 -13.80 -7.23
CA HIS A 57 -6.79 -13.86 -5.93
C HIS A 57 -7.45 -14.90 -5.02
N GLN A 58 -7.04 -16.14 -5.18
CA GLN A 58 -7.55 -17.26 -4.39
C GLN A 58 -6.63 -17.56 -3.19
N PRO A 59 -7.14 -18.22 -2.14
CA PRO A 59 -6.29 -18.79 -1.08
C PRO A 59 -5.15 -19.61 -1.66
N ALA A 60 -3.96 -19.47 -1.06
CA ALA A 60 -2.80 -20.24 -1.48
C ALA A 60 -3.08 -21.75 -1.39
N LYS A 61 -2.83 -22.48 -2.47
CA LYS A 61 -2.86 -23.93 -2.46
C LYS A 61 -1.50 -24.46 -1.98
N PRO A 62 -1.46 -25.47 -1.09
CA PRO A 62 -0.20 -26.07 -0.66
C PRO A 62 0.63 -26.51 -1.87
N GLY A 63 1.91 -26.11 -1.90
CA GLY A 63 2.85 -26.46 -2.97
C GLY A 63 2.67 -25.70 -4.28
N VAL A 64 1.81 -24.67 -4.34
CA VAL A 64 1.68 -23.80 -5.52
C VAL A 64 2.36 -22.47 -5.26
N GLU A 65 3.50 -22.24 -5.90
CA GLU A 65 4.19 -20.95 -5.87
C GLU A 65 3.61 -19.98 -6.90
N ALA A 66 3.48 -18.71 -6.50
CA ALA A 66 3.07 -17.66 -7.40
C ALA A 66 4.16 -17.43 -8.46
N LYS A 67 3.79 -17.57 -9.74
CA LYS A 67 4.70 -17.23 -10.84
C LYS A 67 4.65 -15.73 -11.11
N LYS A 68 5.77 -15.17 -11.56
CA LYS A 68 5.84 -13.76 -11.98
C LYS A 68 4.76 -13.47 -13.04
N GLY A 69 3.99 -12.41 -12.83
CA GLY A 69 2.91 -12.00 -13.72
C GLY A 69 1.57 -12.71 -13.47
N GLN A 70 1.50 -13.63 -12.51
CA GLN A 70 0.23 -14.19 -12.05
C GLN A 70 -0.30 -13.44 -10.83
N PRO A 71 -1.63 -13.47 -10.59
CA PRO A 71 -2.21 -12.94 -9.37
C PRO A 71 -1.59 -13.60 -8.14
N THR A 72 -1.17 -12.79 -7.16
CA THR A 72 -0.63 -13.29 -5.90
C THR A 72 -1.75 -13.95 -5.09
N PRO A 73 -1.59 -15.21 -4.62
CA PRO A 73 -2.58 -15.84 -3.75
C PRO A 73 -2.77 -15.09 -2.43
N LEU A 74 -3.94 -15.24 -1.83
CA LEU A 74 -4.21 -14.65 -0.51
C LEU A 74 -3.28 -15.26 0.54
N PRO A 75 -2.61 -14.43 1.37
CA PRO A 75 -1.75 -14.93 2.44
C PRO A 75 -2.60 -15.53 3.56
N ALA A 76 -1.97 -16.33 4.43
CA ALA A 76 -2.65 -17.00 5.55
C ALA A 76 -3.45 -16.04 6.45
N SER A 77 -3.01 -14.78 6.59
CA SER A 77 -3.70 -13.74 7.37
C SER A 77 -5.07 -13.33 6.80
N HIS A 78 -5.38 -13.69 5.55
CA HIS A 78 -6.61 -13.36 4.85
C HIS A 78 -7.55 -14.56 4.70
N VAL A 79 -7.19 -15.72 5.23
CA VAL A 79 -7.87 -16.99 4.96
C VAL A 79 -8.26 -17.67 6.27
N THR A 80 -9.41 -18.35 6.28
CA THR A 80 -9.84 -19.27 7.33
C THR A 80 -10.14 -20.61 6.67
N GLY A 81 -9.23 -21.57 6.82
CA GLY A 81 -9.26 -22.83 6.08
C GLY A 81 -8.93 -22.61 4.60
N ASP A 82 -9.88 -22.87 3.72
CA ASP A 82 -9.77 -22.73 2.26
C ASP A 82 -10.58 -21.54 1.70
N LYS A 83 -11.12 -20.69 2.58
CA LYS A 83 -11.97 -19.55 2.21
C LYS A 83 -11.37 -18.24 2.73
N VAL A 84 -11.67 -17.15 2.02
CA VAL A 84 -11.35 -15.81 2.49
C VAL A 84 -12.04 -15.55 3.83
N ASN A 85 -11.31 -14.93 4.76
CA ASN A 85 -11.85 -14.50 6.04
C ASN A 85 -12.91 -13.40 5.79
N PRO A 86 -14.13 -13.50 6.33
CA PRO A 86 -15.17 -12.48 6.15
C PRO A 86 -14.71 -11.05 6.53
N ASN A 87 -13.85 -10.91 7.54
CA ASN A 87 -13.29 -9.62 7.99
C ASN A 87 -12.23 -9.04 7.03
N ARG A 88 -11.92 -9.77 5.95
CA ARG A 88 -10.98 -9.39 4.88
C ARG A 88 -11.62 -9.53 3.50
N TYR A 89 -12.95 -9.70 3.44
CA TYR A 89 -13.68 -9.88 2.19
C TYR A 89 -13.78 -8.59 1.37
N GLU A 90 -13.91 -7.43 2.02
CA GLU A 90 -13.91 -6.13 1.34
C GLU A 90 -12.47 -5.65 1.13
N CYS A 91 -11.90 -6.00 -0.03
CA CYS A 91 -10.47 -5.80 -0.31
C CYS A 91 -10.08 -4.31 -0.35
N MET A 92 -10.99 -3.46 -0.85
CA MET A 92 -10.73 -2.03 -1.05
C MET A 92 -10.71 -1.21 0.24
N LEU A 93 -11.05 -1.79 1.41
CA LEU A 93 -10.90 -1.11 2.70
C LEU A 93 -9.43 -0.88 3.07
N CYS A 94 -8.51 -1.69 2.53
CA CYS A 94 -7.10 -1.62 2.86
C CYS A 94 -6.20 -1.51 1.63
N HIS A 95 -6.56 -2.17 0.53
CA HIS A 95 -5.79 -2.11 -0.70
C HIS A 95 -6.29 -1.00 -1.61
N ALA A 96 -5.38 -0.16 -2.09
CA ALA A 96 -5.68 0.91 -3.00
C ALA A 96 -5.05 0.67 -4.38
N GLU A 97 -5.75 1.07 -5.44
CA GLU A 97 -5.21 1.06 -6.80
C GLU A 97 -4.10 2.11 -6.93
N VAL A 98 -2.97 1.71 -7.52
CA VAL A 98 -1.94 2.65 -7.97
C VAL A 98 -1.93 2.68 -9.49
N LEU A 99 -2.58 3.70 -10.05
CA LEU A 99 -2.48 3.97 -11.49
C LEU A 99 -1.17 4.70 -11.80
N PRO A 100 -0.51 4.40 -12.93
CA PRO A 100 0.55 5.27 -13.41
C PRO A 100 -0.01 6.69 -13.57
N ALA A 101 0.76 7.69 -13.13
CA ALA A 101 0.40 9.09 -13.32
C ALA A 101 0.10 9.32 -14.80
N LYS A 102 -1.05 9.93 -15.10
CA LYS A 102 -1.36 10.36 -16.47
C LYS A 102 -0.27 11.36 -16.87
N LYS A 103 0.50 11.02 -17.90
CA LYS A 103 1.46 11.95 -18.53
C LYS A 103 0.71 13.01 -19.32
#